data_AF-A0AB38BL68-F1
#
_entry.id   AF-A0AB38BL68-F1
#
_cell.length_a   1.000
_cell.length_b   1.000
_cell.length_c   1.000
_cell.angle_alpha   90.00
_cell.angle_beta   90.00
_cell.angle_gamma   90.00
#
_symmetry.space_group_name_H-M   'P 1'
#
loop_
_entity.id
_entity.type
_entity.pdbx_description
1 polymer ?
#
loop_
_entity_poly.entity_id
_entity_poly.type
_entity_poly.pdbx_seq_one_letter_code
_entity_poly.pdbx_strand_id
1 'polypeptide(L)'
;MEFLLVFLLLALLVRIPPNQDRFKTSGYKEASGHSLFETLLDPGCNGEFLIYSCLERFGEEHKLLTNVYVPKEDGTTTEIDLIMITATGIYVFESKNYSGWIFGDENTKFWTQSLKGGKKFRFYNPIWQNKKHISALQKHLRLGNDVFRSYIVFSERCELKKMFVHSPEVKVMNRNVLFREVADDMIYFPEVLSIWEINQIHSDLSKYALADAATKQAHIDAMRWRN
;
A
#
# COMPACT_ATOMS: atom_id res chain seq x y z
N MET A 1 -1.56 48.69 9.84
CA MET A 1 -1.97 48.11 8.53
C MET A 1 -0.87 47.26 7.90
N GLU A 2 0.42 47.63 8.02
CA GLU A 2 1.53 46.86 7.43
C GLU A 2 1.68 45.44 7.99
N PHE A 3 1.50 45.23 9.30
CA PHE A 3 1.55 43.89 9.90
C PHE A 3 0.42 42.95 9.42
N LEU A 4 -0.75 43.49 9.07
CA LEU A 4 -1.89 42.71 8.57
C LEU A 4 -1.64 42.21 7.13
N LEU A 5 -0.95 43.04 6.32
CA LEU A 5 -0.54 42.71 4.95
C LEU A 5 0.54 41.62 4.91
N VAL A 6 1.49 41.62 5.85
CA VAL A 6 2.52 40.57 5.96
C VAL A 6 1.89 39.21 6.32
N PHE A 7 0.90 39.17 7.22
CA PHE A 7 0.19 37.93 7.55
C PHE A 7 -0.66 37.41 6.38
N LEU A 8 -1.31 38.29 5.62
CA LEU A 8 -2.06 37.91 4.40
C LEU A 8 -1.14 37.40 3.29
N LEU A 9 0.06 37.98 3.13
CA LEU A 9 1.08 37.51 2.18
C LEU A 9 1.69 36.16 2.59
N LEU A 10 1.93 35.94 3.89
CA LEU A 10 2.36 34.64 4.41
C LEU A 10 1.27 33.57 4.25
N ALA A 11 0.00 33.92 4.51
CA ALA A 11 -1.13 33.02 4.31
C ALA A 11 -1.37 32.66 2.82
N LEU A 12 -1.09 33.58 1.89
CA LEU A 12 -1.13 33.33 0.44
C LEU A 12 0.04 32.45 -0.05
N LEU A 13 1.16 32.43 0.68
CA LEU A 13 2.34 31.60 0.38
C LEU A 13 2.27 30.20 1.01
N VAL A 14 1.48 30.00 2.06
CA VAL A 14 1.11 28.67 2.54
C VAL A 14 0.03 28.11 1.62
N ARG A 15 0.44 27.76 0.40
CA ARG A 15 -0.33 26.81 -0.41
C ARG A 15 -0.41 25.55 0.43
N ILE A 16 -1.59 25.27 1.00
CA ILE A 16 -1.83 24.00 1.68
C ILE A 16 -1.40 22.93 0.68
N PRO A 17 -0.36 22.12 0.97
CA PRO A 17 0.03 21.04 0.09
C PRO A 17 -1.24 20.24 -0.18
N PRO A 18 -1.59 19.92 -1.44
CA PRO A 18 -2.85 19.23 -1.75
C PRO A 18 -3.02 17.91 -0.96
N ASN A 19 -1.91 17.36 -0.45
CA ASN A 19 -1.88 16.19 0.42
C ASN A 19 -2.34 16.46 1.86
N GLN A 20 -2.20 17.68 2.41
CA GLN A 20 -2.65 18.03 3.76
C GLN A 20 -4.16 18.04 3.87
N ASP A 21 -4.86 18.66 2.92
CA ASP A 21 -6.33 18.67 2.91
C ASP A 21 -6.86 17.26 2.70
N ARG A 22 -6.29 16.52 1.74
CA ARG A 22 -6.61 15.10 1.50
C ARG A 22 -6.42 14.25 2.75
N PHE A 23 -5.32 14.43 3.48
CA PHE A 23 -5.05 13.67 4.71
C PHE A 23 -6.11 13.94 5.78
N LYS A 24 -6.49 15.21 5.96
CA LYS A 24 -7.50 15.60 6.95
C LYS A 24 -8.90 15.07 6.61
N THR A 25 -9.20 14.87 5.32
CA THR A 25 -10.50 14.39 4.87
C THR A 25 -10.57 12.87 4.69
N SER A 26 -9.44 12.18 4.66
CA SER A 26 -9.38 10.71 4.53
C SER A 26 -9.42 10.02 5.89
N GLY A 27 -9.91 8.78 5.94
CA GLY A 27 -9.83 7.90 7.11
C GLY A 27 -8.45 7.30 7.38
N TYR A 28 -7.40 7.71 6.64
CA TYR A 28 -6.06 7.15 6.76
C TYR A 28 -5.44 7.36 8.15
N LYS A 29 -5.72 8.49 8.79
CA LYS A 29 -5.19 8.77 10.14
C LYS A 29 -5.74 7.75 11.14
N GLU A 30 -7.04 7.49 11.10
CA GLU A 30 -7.73 6.52 11.95
C GLU A 30 -7.28 5.10 11.63
N ALA A 31 -7.06 4.77 10.35
CA ALA A 31 -6.67 3.44 9.91
C ALA A 31 -5.19 3.09 10.21
N SER A 32 -4.27 4.04 10.07
CA SER A 32 -2.81 3.82 10.24
C SER A 32 -2.29 4.22 11.63
N GLY A 33 -2.98 5.14 12.30
CA GLY A 33 -2.49 5.78 13.53
C GLY A 33 -1.37 6.80 13.30
N HIS A 34 -0.96 7.02 12.05
CA HIS A 34 0.08 7.99 11.71
C HIS A 34 -0.44 9.42 11.80
N SER A 35 0.39 10.32 12.32
CA SER A 35 0.14 11.75 12.28
C SER A 35 0.39 12.33 10.87
N LEU A 36 -0.15 13.52 10.61
CA LEU A 36 0.11 14.25 9.37
C LEU A 36 1.61 14.49 9.17
N PHE A 37 2.34 14.80 10.24
CA PHE A 37 3.76 15.09 10.18
C PHE A 37 4.59 13.85 9.82
N GLU A 38 4.33 12.71 10.47
CA GLU A 38 4.97 11.43 10.13
C GLU A 38 4.68 11.06 8.69
N THR A 39 3.42 11.16 8.27
CA THR A 39 2.99 10.82 6.90
C THR A 39 3.67 11.69 5.85
N LEU A 40 3.89 12.98 6.10
CA LEU A 40 4.51 13.87 5.12
C LEU A 40 6.05 13.76 5.08
N LEU A 41 6.69 13.37 6.19
CA LEU A 41 8.14 13.27 6.28
C LEU A 41 8.68 11.89 5.90
N ASP A 42 7.92 10.82 6.14
CA ASP A 42 8.30 9.48 5.76
C ASP A 42 7.80 9.15 4.35
N PRO A 43 8.70 8.89 3.38
CA PRO A 43 8.28 8.56 2.02
C PRO A 43 7.44 7.28 1.94
N GLY A 44 7.70 6.27 2.78
CA GLY A 44 6.92 5.03 2.78
C GLY A 44 5.46 5.31 3.15
N CYS A 45 5.27 5.93 4.31
CA CYS A 45 3.96 6.33 4.84
C CYS A 45 3.22 7.25 3.86
N ASN A 46 3.88 8.25 3.26
CA ASN A 46 3.27 9.09 2.24
C ASN A 46 2.82 8.28 1.01
N GLY A 47 3.59 7.25 0.64
CA GLY A 47 3.25 6.33 -0.45
C GLY A 47 1.94 5.60 -0.19
N GLU A 48 1.84 4.99 0.98
CA GLU A 48 0.67 4.25 1.47
C GLU A 48 -0.55 5.14 1.62
N PHE A 49 -0.41 6.30 2.27
CA PHE A 49 -1.46 7.32 2.40
C PHE A 49 -2.10 7.68 1.06
N LEU A 50 -1.28 7.89 0.02
CA LEU A 50 -1.76 8.26 -1.30
C LEU A 50 -2.47 7.10 -2.02
N ILE A 51 -2.09 5.85 -1.75
CA ILE A 51 -2.81 4.66 -2.23
C ILE A 51 -4.14 4.54 -1.49
N TYR A 52 -4.13 4.61 -0.15
CA TYR A 52 -5.34 4.56 0.68
C TYR A 52 -6.37 5.59 0.23
N SER A 53 -5.96 6.86 0.14
CA SER A 53 -6.83 7.96 -0.30
C SER A 53 -7.35 7.79 -1.72
N CYS A 54 -6.63 7.05 -2.56
CA CYS A 54 -7.08 6.74 -3.92
C CYS A 54 -8.21 5.70 -3.89
N LEU A 55 -8.03 4.65 -3.08
CA LEU A 55 -8.97 3.53 -2.95
C LEU A 55 -10.24 3.94 -2.19
N GLU A 56 -10.13 4.79 -1.17
CA GLU A 56 -11.27 5.27 -0.36
C GLU A 56 -12.40 5.88 -1.21
N ARG A 57 -12.04 6.39 -2.39
CA ARG A 57 -12.98 6.97 -3.37
C ARG A 57 -13.97 5.96 -3.97
N PHE A 58 -13.76 4.65 -3.77
CA PHE A 58 -14.72 3.62 -4.21
C PHE A 58 -15.97 3.52 -3.31
N GLY A 59 -16.07 4.28 -2.22
CA GLY A 59 -17.28 4.35 -1.38
C GLY A 59 -17.37 3.29 -0.28
N GLU A 60 -18.52 3.13 0.36
CA GLU A 60 -18.63 2.36 1.61
C GLU A 60 -18.70 0.83 1.43
N GLU A 61 -18.91 0.36 0.19
CA GLU A 61 -19.08 -1.06 -0.15
C GLU A 61 -17.77 -1.85 -0.08
N HIS A 62 -16.62 -1.17 -0.08
CA HIS A 62 -15.33 -1.77 0.16
C HIS A 62 -14.80 -1.45 1.56
N LYS A 63 -13.92 -2.29 2.08
CA LYS A 63 -13.22 -2.05 3.35
C LYS A 63 -11.72 -1.90 3.10
N LEU A 64 -11.10 -0.96 3.81
CA LEU A 64 -9.67 -0.67 3.71
C LEU A 64 -8.98 -0.90 5.05
N LEU A 65 -7.83 -1.54 4.99
CA LEU A 65 -6.90 -1.70 6.11
C LEU A 65 -5.50 -1.31 5.63
N THR A 66 -4.69 -0.78 6.53
CA THR A 66 -3.30 -0.39 6.27
C THR A 66 -2.41 -0.84 7.42
N ASN A 67 -1.15 -1.15 7.12
CA ASN A 67 -0.13 -1.57 8.10
C ASN A 67 -0.61 -2.75 8.97
N VAL A 68 -1.07 -3.83 8.32
CA VAL A 68 -1.65 -5.01 8.99
C VAL A 68 -0.57 -6.04 9.29
N TYR A 69 -0.35 -6.37 10.57
CA TYR A 69 0.68 -7.30 11.03
C TYR A 69 0.13 -8.72 11.21
N VAL A 70 0.04 -9.47 10.11
CA VAL A 70 -0.51 -10.84 10.11
C VAL A 70 0.50 -11.81 10.72
N PRO A 71 0.11 -12.64 11.71
CA PRO A 71 0.98 -13.64 12.30
C PRO A 71 1.28 -14.79 11.32
N LYS A 72 2.51 -15.29 11.34
CA LYS A 72 2.95 -16.47 10.59
C LYS A 72 3.11 -17.66 11.52
N GLU A 73 3.19 -18.85 10.94
CA GLU A 73 3.38 -20.13 11.67
C GLU A 73 4.70 -20.17 12.46
N ASP A 74 5.72 -19.42 12.03
CA ASP A 74 7.03 -19.34 12.68
C ASP A 74 7.06 -18.42 13.92
N GLY A 75 5.89 -17.89 14.33
CA GLY A 75 5.75 -16.99 15.47
C GLY A 75 6.13 -15.52 15.17
N THR A 76 6.65 -15.23 13.97
CA THR A 76 6.91 -13.84 13.53
C THR A 76 5.72 -13.29 12.74
N THR A 77 5.71 -11.99 12.46
CA THR A 77 4.65 -11.35 11.66
C THR A 77 5.11 -11.05 10.24
N THR A 78 4.16 -10.82 9.35
CA THR A 78 4.37 -10.04 8.13
C THR A 78 3.54 -8.77 8.22
N GLU A 79 4.14 -7.63 7.92
CA GLU A 79 3.37 -6.42 7.64
C GLU A 79 2.82 -6.52 6.21
N ILE A 80 1.62 -6.00 6.01
CA ILE A 80 0.98 -5.80 4.71
C ILE A 80 0.61 -4.32 4.62
N ASP A 81 1.14 -3.63 3.61
CA ASP A 81 1.01 -2.17 3.50
C ASP A 81 -0.45 -1.75 3.42
N LEU A 82 -1.22 -2.30 2.45
CA LEU A 82 -2.66 -2.05 2.35
C LEU A 82 -3.44 -3.28 1.87
N ILE A 83 -4.67 -3.40 2.36
CA ILE A 83 -5.65 -4.42 1.96
C ILE A 83 -6.96 -3.70 1.62
N MET A 84 -7.53 -4.03 0.47
CA MET A 84 -8.90 -3.67 0.12
C MET A 84 -9.74 -4.93 -0.02
N ILE A 85 -10.88 -4.97 0.67
CA ILE A 85 -11.83 -6.08 0.64
C ILE A 85 -13.09 -5.60 -0.06
N THR A 86 -13.51 -6.31 -1.11
CA THR A 86 -14.69 -6.00 -1.93
C THR A 86 -15.49 -7.28 -2.20
N ALA A 87 -16.68 -7.16 -2.80
CA ALA A 87 -17.43 -8.33 -3.26
C ALA A 87 -16.64 -9.19 -4.28
N THR A 88 -15.74 -8.58 -5.06
CA THR A 88 -14.94 -9.29 -6.08
C THR A 88 -13.66 -9.93 -5.56
N GLY A 89 -13.34 -9.76 -4.27
CA GLY A 89 -12.18 -10.38 -3.62
C GLY A 89 -11.37 -9.44 -2.73
N ILE A 90 -10.19 -9.94 -2.34
CA ILE A 90 -9.22 -9.30 -1.45
C ILE A 90 -8.02 -8.83 -2.28
N TYR A 91 -7.87 -7.52 -2.40
CA TYR A 91 -6.78 -6.88 -3.12
C TYR A 91 -5.68 -6.52 -2.12
N VAL A 92 -4.47 -7.01 -2.36
CA VAL A 92 -3.33 -6.84 -1.47
C VAL A 92 -2.30 -5.97 -2.18
N PHE A 93 -1.97 -4.83 -1.59
CA PHE A 93 -1.13 -3.81 -2.21
C PHE A 93 0.24 -3.73 -1.54
N GLU A 94 1.29 -3.76 -2.36
CA GLU A 94 2.66 -3.44 -1.96
C GLU A 94 3.02 -2.04 -2.49
N SER A 95 3.32 -1.11 -1.58
CA SER A 95 3.61 0.28 -1.87
C SER A 95 5.11 0.51 -2.06
N LYS A 96 5.52 0.94 -3.26
CA LYS A 96 6.92 1.28 -3.58
C LYS A 96 7.06 2.75 -3.92
N ASN A 97 7.40 3.57 -2.92
CA ASN A 97 7.65 4.99 -3.13
C ASN A 97 9.08 5.30 -3.66
N TYR A 98 9.45 4.70 -4.80
CA TYR A 98 10.74 4.92 -5.46
C TYR A 98 10.71 6.01 -6.53
N SER A 99 11.90 6.48 -6.93
CA SER A 99 12.13 7.39 -8.05
C SER A 99 13.09 6.81 -9.09
N GLY A 100 13.22 7.46 -10.25
CA GLY A 100 14.16 7.07 -11.31
C GLY A 100 13.59 6.00 -12.25
N TRP A 101 14.39 5.03 -12.65
CA TRP A 101 13.95 3.92 -13.51
C TRP A 101 13.95 2.61 -12.75
N ILE A 102 12.88 1.84 -12.91
CA ILE A 102 12.75 0.52 -12.31
C ILE A 102 12.85 -0.54 -13.42
N PHE A 103 13.62 -1.58 -13.14
CA PHE A 103 13.80 -2.76 -13.99
C PHE A 103 13.51 -3.99 -13.14
N GLY A 104 12.62 -4.84 -13.63
CA GLY A 104 12.01 -5.89 -12.84
C GLY A 104 11.69 -7.10 -13.70
N ASP A 105 11.95 -8.26 -13.13
CA ASP A 105 11.60 -9.55 -13.68
C ASP A 105 11.02 -10.38 -12.54
N GLU A 106 9.80 -10.85 -12.71
CA GLU A 106 9.07 -11.65 -11.74
C GLU A 106 9.88 -12.88 -11.28
N ASN A 107 10.70 -13.47 -12.15
CA ASN A 107 11.47 -14.67 -11.84
C ASN A 107 12.80 -14.39 -11.13
N THR A 108 13.13 -13.12 -10.87
CA THR A 108 14.40 -12.74 -10.23
C THR A 108 14.19 -12.32 -8.77
N LYS A 109 15.14 -12.68 -7.90
CA LYS A 109 15.07 -12.36 -6.46
C LYS A 109 15.09 -10.85 -6.17
N PHE A 110 15.78 -10.09 -7.01
CA PHE A 110 16.00 -8.66 -6.80
C PHE A 110 15.76 -7.88 -8.07
N TRP A 111 15.01 -6.80 -7.95
CA TRP A 111 14.83 -5.80 -8.99
C TRP A 111 15.88 -4.71 -8.87
N THR A 112 15.99 -3.87 -9.90
CA THR A 112 16.98 -2.79 -9.96
C THR A 112 16.30 -1.44 -10.10
N GLN A 113 16.68 -0.52 -9.22
CA GLN A 113 16.41 0.91 -9.35
C GLN A 113 17.66 1.59 -9.94
N SER A 114 17.49 2.43 -10.94
CA SER A 114 18.53 3.30 -11.49
C SER A 114 18.13 4.77 -11.29
N LEU A 115 18.94 5.53 -10.57
CA LEU A 115 18.72 6.95 -10.34
C LEU A 115 19.39 7.81 -11.43
N LYS A 116 18.96 9.07 -11.52
CA LYS A 116 19.63 10.09 -12.33
C LYS A 116 21.09 10.19 -11.87
N GLY A 117 22.03 10.15 -12.81
CA GLY A 117 23.47 10.09 -12.52
C GLY A 117 24.05 8.66 -12.45
N GLY A 118 23.27 7.63 -12.79
CA GLY A 118 23.77 6.28 -13.04
C GLY A 118 23.93 5.39 -11.81
N LYS A 119 23.64 5.90 -10.60
CA LYS A 119 23.62 5.09 -9.37
C LYS A 119 22.54 4.02 -9.47
N LYS A 120 22.91 2.76 -9.20
CA LYS A 120 22.00 1.62 -9.22
C LYS A 120 21.89 0.99 -7.83
N PHE A 121 20.67 0.63 -7.45
CA PHE A 121 20.37 -0.06 -6.21
C PHE A 121 19.54 -1.30 -6.52
N ARG A 122 19.78 -2.37 -5.77
CA ARG A 122 18.95 -3.58 -5.83
C ARG A 122 18.01 -3.58 -4.64
N PHE A 123 16.77 -4.00 -4.88
CA PHE A 123 15.78 -4.21 -3.83
C PHE A 123 15.09 -5.55 -4.06
N TYR A 124 14.61 -6.16 -2.98
CA TYR A 124 13.96 -7.46 -3.05
C TYR A 124 12.69 -7.37 -3.90
N ASN A 125 12.41 -8.42 -4.66
CA ASN A 125 11.32 -8.44 -5.63
C ASN A 125 9.96 -8.22 -4.92
N PRO A 126 9.24 -7.14 -5.23
CA PRO A 126 7.99 -6.79 -4.55
C PRO A 126 6.86 -7.79 -4.84
N ILE A 127 6.87 -8.44 -6.01
CA ILE A 127 5.93 -9.54 -6.31
C ILE A 127 6.11 -10.68 -5.31
N TRP A 128 7.37 -10.99 -4.97
CA TRP A 128 7.66 -12.05 -4.01
C TRP A 128 7.35 -11.63 -2.56
N GLN A 129 7.43 -10.34 -2.23
CA GLN A 129 6.95 -9.81 -0.95
C GLN A 129 5.45 -10.01 -0.85
N ASN A 130 4.71 -9.49 -1.83
CA ASN A 130 3.25 -9.54 -1.81
C ASN A 130 2.71 -10.98 -1.89
N LYS A 131 3.40 -11.88 -2.59
CA LYS A 131 3.07 -13.31 -2.56
C LYS A 131 3.15 -13.91 -1.15
N LYS A 132 4.15 -13.52 -0.35
CA LYS A 132 4.26 -13.96 1.05
C LYS A 132 3.14 -13.38 1.91
N HIS A 133 2.75 -12.13 1.66
CA HIS A 133 1.61 -11.48 2.33
C HIS A 133 0.31 -12.24 2.04
N ILE A 134 0.03 -12.51 0.77
CA ILE A 134 -1.13 -13.30 0.34
C ILE A 134 -1.09 -14.70 0.93
N SER A 135 0.06 -15.39 0.93
CA SER A 135 0.17 -16.71 1.57
C SER A 135 -0.10 -16.68 3.08
N ALA A 136 0.29 -15.61 3.79
CA ALA A 136 -0.05 -15.45 5.20
C ALA A 136 -1.56 -15.22 5.39
N LEU A 137 -2.19 -14.39 4.56
CA LEU A 137 -3.63 -14.15 4.58
C LEU A 137 -4.43 -15.41 4.24
N GLN A 138 -4.03 -16.18 3.24
CA GLN A 138 -4.66 -17.45 2.86
C GLN A 138 -4.72 -18.41 4.04
N LYS A 139 -3.59 -18.58 4.75
CA LYS A 139 -3.51 -19.44 5.93
C LYS A 139 -4.35 -18.91 7.09
N HIS A 140 -4.30 -17.60 7.33
CA HIS A 140 -5.00 -16.95 8.42
C HIS A 140 -6.53 -17.00 8.24
N LEU A 141 -7.02 -16.59 7.06
CA LEU A 141 -8.44 -16.52 6.72
C LEU A 141 -9.03 -17.84 6.22
N ARG A 142 -8.17 -18.83 5.91
CA ARG A 142 -8.55 -20.13 5.33
C ARG A 142 -9.29 -19.99 3.99
N LEU A 143 -8.82 -19.08 3.14
CA LEU A 143 -9.39 -18.80 1.81
C LEU A 143 -8.46 -19.28 0.69
N GLY A 144 -9.06 -19.63 -0.46
CA GLY A 144 -8.36 -20.07 -1.67
C GLY A 144 -7.60 -18.94 -2.37
N ASN A 145 -6.73 -19.26 -3.33
CA ASN A 145 -5.94 -18.26 -4.06
C ASN A 145 -6.76 -17.39 -5.02
N ASP A 146 -7.87 -17.94 -5.49
CA ASP A 146 -8.81 -17.35 -6.44
C ASP A 146 -9.53 -16.10 -5.93
N VAL A 147 -9.58 -15.86 -4.61
CA VAL A 147 -10.16 -14.62 -4.05
C VAL A 147 -9.14 -13.48 -3.89
N PHE A 148 -7.84 -13.76 -4.03
CA PHE A 148 -6.79 -12.75 -3.82
C PHE A 148 -6.32 -12.12 -5.14
N ARG A 149 -5.98 -10.83 -5.09
CA ARG A 149 -5.40 -10.08 -6.21
C ARG A 149 -4.14 -9.36 -5.73
N SER A 150 -3.05 -9.46 -6.48
CA SER A 150 -1.74 -8.90 -6.10
C SER A 150 -1.45 -7.62 -6.85
N TYR A 151 -1.28 -6.51 -6.13
CA TYR A 151 -1.01 -5.20 -6.70
C TYR A 151 0.32 -4.65 -6.21
N ILE A 152 1.26 -4.41 -7.13
CA ILE A 152 2.52 -3.72 -6.83
C ILE A 152 2.43 -2.31 -7.37
N VAL A 153 2.41 -1.33 -6.47
CA VAL A 153 2.10 0.07 -6.81
C VAL A 153 3.32 0.95 -6.58
N PHE A 154 3.86 1.50 -7.66
CA PHE A 154 4.98 2.41 -7.63
C PHE A 154 4.54 3.88 -7.65
N SER A 155 5.32 4.78 -7.04
CA SER A 155 5.06 6.21 -7.19
C SER A 155 5.31 6.69 -8.62
N GLU A 156 4.71 7.81 -9.00
CA GLU A 156 4.88 8.46 -10.31
C GLU A 156 6.27 9.11 -10.46
N ARG A 157 7.09 9.10 -9.41
CA ARG A 157 8.47 9.60 -9.46
C ARG A 157 9.42 8.62 -10.14
N CYS A 158 8.96 7.40 -10.43
CA CYS A 158 9.70 6.44 -11.22
C CYS A 158 8.97 6.04 -12.50
N GLU A 159 9.75 5.60 -13.48
CA GLU A 159 9.27 5.00 -14.71
C GLU A 159 9.59 3.50 -14.70
N LEU A 160 8.57 2.67 -14.92
CA LEU A 160 8.72 1.24 -15.09
C LEU A 160 9.23 0.96 -16.51
N LYS A 161 10.48 0.54 -16.67
CA LYS A 161 11.13 0.41 -17.99
C LYS A 161 10.99 -0.99 -18.59
N LYS A 162 11.72 -1.97 -18.04
CA LYS A 162 11.66 -3.37 -18.47
C LYS A 162 11.01 -4.16 -17.36
N MET A 163 9.70 -4.39 -17.48
CA MET A 163 8.92 -5.20 -16.56
C MET A 163 8.53 -6.50 -17.24
N PHE A 164 8.98 -7.62 -16.69
CA PHE A 164 8.57 -8.96 -17.11
C PHE A 164 7.70 -9.55 -15.99
N VAL A 165 6.38 -9.48 -16.19
CA VAL A 165 5.35 -10.02 -15.29
C VAL A 165 4.56 -11.04 -16.10
N HIS A 166 4.49 -12.26 -15.60
CA HIS A 166 3.91 -13.41 -16.29
C HIS A 166 2.69 -13.97 -15.57
N SER A 167 2.58 -13.75 -14.25
CA SER A 167 1.43 -14.17 -13.46
C SER A 167 0.22 -13.26 -13.71
N PRO A 168 -0.93 -13.79 -14.19
CA PRO A 168 -2.10 -12.98 -14.55
C PRO A 168 -2.77 -12.28 -13.36
N GLU A 169 -2.62 -12.82 -12.15
CA GLU A 169 -3.17 -12.27 -10.91
C GLU A 169 -2.33 -11.12 -10.31
N VAL A 170 -1.18 -10.83 -10.92
CA VAL A 170 -0.23 -9.80 -10.48
C VAL A 170 -0.29 -8.60 -11.41
N LYS A 171 -0.67 -7.44 -10.86
CA LYS A 171 -0.54 -6.17 -11.57
C LYS A 171 0.61 -5.34 -11.00
N VAL A 172 1.45 -4.82 -11.88
CA VAL A 172 2.55 -3.90 -11.52
C VAL A 172 2.33 -2.59 -12.26
N MET A 173 2.20 -1.48 -11.52
CA MET A 173 1.77 -0.22 -12.09
C MET A 173 2.32 0.99 -11.33
N ASN A 174 2.24 2.17 -11.95
CA ASN A 174 2.35 3.44 -11.22
C ASN A 174 0.99 3.83 -10.61
N ARG A 175 1.02 4.51 -9.47
CA ARG A 175 -0.18 4.86 -8.69
C ARG A 175 -1.20 5.73 -9.44
N ASN A 176 -0.79 6.52 -10.43
CA ASN A 176 -1.70 7.35 -11.23
C ASN A 176 -2.73 6.57 -12.04
N VAL A 177 -2.49 5.29 -12.34
CA VAL A 177 -3.47 4.42 -13.03
C VAL A 177 -4.25 3.52 -12.07
N LEU A 178 -3.88 3.48 -10.78
CA LEU A 178 -4.43 2.56 -9.77
C LEU A 178 -5.95 2.54 -9.74
N PHE A 179 -6.59 3.72 -9.68
CA PHE A 179 -8.05 3.81 -9.59
C PHE A 179 -8.73 3.14 -10.79
N ARG A 180 -8.22 3.36 -12.00
CA ARG A 180 -8.79 2.75 -13.21
C ARG A 180 -8.63 1.24 -13.17
N GLU A 181 -7.42 0.77 -12.88
CA GLU A 181 -7.10 -0.66 -12.87
C GLU A 181 -7.93 -1.46 -11.85
N VAL A 182 -8.16 -0.89 -10.67
CA VAL A 182 -9.01 -1.51 -9.64
C VAL A 182 -10.49 -1.46 -10.05
N ALA A 183 -10.95 -0.34 -10.60
CA ALA A 183 -12.34 -0.23 -11.10
C ALA A 183 -12.63 -1.27 -12.19
N ASP A 184 -11.71 -1.40 -13.16
CA ASP A 184 -11.84 -2.34 -14.27
C ASP A 184 -11.86 -3.79 -13.75
N ASP A 185 -11.02 -4.12 -12.77
CA ASP A 185 -11.02 -5.45 -12.14
C ASP A 185 -12.32 -5.73 -11.37
N MET A 186 -12.84 -4.75 -10.63
CA MET A 186 -14.11 -4.88 -9.91
C MET A 186 -15.31 -5.04 -10.85
N ILE A 187 -15.22 -4.59 -12.11
CA ILE A 187 -16.24 -4.83 -13.13
C ILE A 187 -16.06 -6.19 -13.80
N TYR A 188 -14.81 -6.60 -14.02
CA TYR A 188 -14.48 -7.82 -14.75
C TYR A 188 -14.66 -9.09 -13.92
N PHE A 189 -14.27 -9.06 -12.64
CA PHE A 189 -14.32 -10.24 -11.78
C PHE A 189 -15.72 -10.47 -11.21
N PRO A 190 -16.14 -11.74 -11.05
CA PRO A 190 -17.41 -12.06 -10.41
C PRO A 190 -17.36 -11.69 -8.92
N GLU A 191 -18.54 -11.44 -8.36
CA GLU A 191 -18.70 -11.34 -6.92
C GLU A 191 -18.51 -12.74 -6.29
N VAL A 192 -17.54 -12.84 -5.38
CA VAL A 192 -17.15 -14.06 -4.67
C VAL A 192 -17.24 -13.92 -3.16
N LEU A 193 -17.50 -12.71 -2.65
CA LEU A 193 -17.70 -12.42 -1.22
C LEU A 193 -19.01 -11.68 -1.00
N SER A 194 -19.81 -12.17 -0.06
CA SER A 194 -20.99 -11.48 0.45
C SER A 194 -20.60 -10.32 1.38
N ILE A 195 -21.51 -9.37 1.59
CA ILE A 195 -21.32 -8.26 2.55
C ILE A 195 -21.03 -8.76 3.97
N TRP A 196 -21.58 -9.92 4.36
CA TRP A 196 -21.29 -10.52 5.66
C TRP A 196 -19.84 -11.02 5.73
N GLU A 197 -19.36 -11.72 4.71
CA GLU A 197 -17.97 -12.18 4.62
C GLU A 197 -16.99 -11.01 4.60
N ILE A 198 -17.28 -9.95 3.83
CA ILE A 198 -16.48 -8.72 3.81
C ILE A 198 -16.34 -8.14 5.23
N ASN A 199 -17.44 -8.01 5.96
CA ASN A 199 -17.43 -7.46 7.30
C ASN A 199 -16.72 -8.38 8.31
N GLN A 200 -16.87 -9.71 8.18
CA GLN A 200 -16.15 -10.68 9.03
C GLN A 200 -14.65 -10.62 8.79
N ILE A 201 -14.20 -10.64 7.53
CA ILE A 201 -12.79 -10.56 7.16
C ILE A 201 -12.20 -9.24 7.66
N HIS A 202 -12.90 -8.13 7.44
CA HIS A 202 -12.46 -6.82 7.92
C HIS A 202 -12.32 -6.79 9.45
N SER A 203 -13.35 -7.27 10.17
CA SER A 203 -13.33 -7.32 11.64
C SER A 203 -12.24 -8.24 12.20
N ASP A 204 -11.85 -9.28 11.46
CA ASP A 204 -10.78 -10.17 11.88
C ASP A 204 -9.42 -9.52 11.67
N LEU A 205 -9.17 -9.02 10.46
CA LEU A 205 -7.91 -8.39 10.10
C LEU A 205 -7.66 -7.07 10.83
N SER A 206 -8.70 -6.32 11.22
CA SER A 206 -8.57 -5.07 11.96
C SER A 206 -7.90 -5.25 13.33
N LYS A 207 -7.92 -6.46 13.90
CA LYS A 207 -7.23 -6.78 15.16
C LYS A 207 -5.70 -6.70 15.03
N TYR A 208 -5.19 -6.79 13.80
CA TYR A 208 -3.76 -6.76 13.47
C TYR A 208 -3.30 -5.43 12.87
N ALA A 209 -4.21 -4.46 12.70
CA ALA A 209 -3.89 -3.09 12.36
C ALA A 209 -3.50 -2.30 13.63
N LEU A 210 -2.99 -1.07 13.46
CA LEU A 210 -2.62 -0.17 14.57
C LEU A 210 -1.69 -0.83 15.61
N ALA A 211 -0.77 -1.67 15.14
CA ALA A 211 0.14 -2.42 16.00
C ALA A 211 0.99 -1.47 16.87
N ASP A 212 1.27 -1.90 18.11
CA ASP A 212 2.09 -1.13 19.04
C ASP A 212 3.56 -1.06 18.62
N ALA A 213 4.32 -0.15 19.26
CA ALA A 213 5.73 0.05 18.94
C ALA A 213 6.57 -1.23 19.12
N ALA A 214 6.20 -2.10 20.08
CA ALA A 214 6.89 -3.36 20.33
C ALA A 214 6.72 -4.34 19.15
N THR A 215 5.49 -4.48 18.65
CA THR A 215 5.18 -5.33 17.48
C THR A 215 5.88 -4.79 16.22
N LYS A 216 5.86 -3.48 16.00
CA LYS A 216 6.57 -2.83 14.90
C LYS A 216 8.08 -3.09 14.97
N GLN A 217 8.68 -2.96 16.16
CA GLN A 217 10.11 -3.20 16.36
C GLN A 217 10.48 -4.68 16.18
N ALA A 218 9.71 -5.60 16.75
CA ALA A 218 9.93 -7.05 16.58
C ALA A 218 9.86 -7.47 15.10
N HIS A 219 8.97 -6.85 14.33
CA HIS A 219 8.90 -7.05 12.88
C HIS A 219 10.18 -6.59 12.18
N ILE A 220 10.66 -5.38 12.48
CA ILE A 220 11.90 -4.83 11.90
C ILE A 220 13.10 -5.73 12.20
N ASP A 221 13.22 -6.21 13.43
CA ASP A 221 14.32 -7.07 13.85
C ASP A 221 14.29 -8.43 13.14
N ALA A 222 13.11 -9.02 12.97
CA ALA A 222 12.93 -10.25 12.21
C ALA A 222 13.28 -10.10 10.72
N MET A 223 13.04 -8.92 10.13
CA MET A 223 13.40 -8.61 8.73
C MET A 223 14.91 -8.40 8.54
N ARG A 224 15.58 -7.76 9.52
CA ARG A 224 17.03 -7.56 9.49
C ARG A 224 17.81 -8.86 9.59
N TRP A 225 17.33 -9.82 10.38
CA TRP A 225 18.00 -11.12 10.54
C TRP A 225 17.94 -12.02 9.30
N ARG A 226 17.04 -11.73 8.35
CA ARG A 226 16.81 -12.52 7.13
C ARG A 226 17.53 -11.99 5.88
N ASN A 227 18.17 -10.82 5.97
CA ASN A 227 18.95 -10.19 4.89
C ASN A 227 20.45 -10.34 5.14
#